data_AF-A0A9P9G1A6-F1
#
_entry.id   AF-A0A9P9G1A6-F1
#
_cell.length_a   1.000
_cell.length_b   1.000
_cell.length_c   1.000
_cell.angle_alpha   90.00
_cell.angle_beta   90.00
_cell.angle_gamma   90.00
#
_symmetry.space_group_name_H-M   'P 1'
#
loop_
_entity.id
_entity.type
_entity.pdbx_description
1 polymer ?
#
loop_
_entity_poly.entity_id
_entity_poly.type
_entity_poly.pdbx_seq_one_letter_code
_entity_poly.pdbx_strand_id
1 'polypeptide(L)'
;DSFVRLLTDYYKFCSRTFWDVTVQRAPAGGWPSINHGTLARLQKNGQAVELLCQLPYPDFDASQVAFTPLIMDQTRVVDWRSEYIHALIRNDRLETKPEPFTNRDPSLTPSCACIATSAGRNGYFVVVDNEDGYIYLGDPNGEYDEPESELNATLGRFNHDPGNKWRDSISGVNVYRPADFFALC
;
A
#
# COMPACT_ATOMS: atom_id res chain seq x y z
N ASP A 1 -2.70 -0.14 -17.47
CA ASP A 1 -3.04 0.93 -16.53
C ASP A 1 -1.84 1.85 -16.32
N SER A 2 -2.07 3.16 -16.20
CA SER A 2 -1.05 4.18 -15.93
C SER A 2 -0.39 4.00 -14.56
N PHE A 3 -1.15 3.59 -13.53
CA PHE A 3 -0.63 3.37 -12.17
C PHE A 3 0.37 2.21 -12.13
N VAL A 4 -0.03 1.05 -12.68
CA VAL A 4 0.81 -0.16 -12.75
C VAL A 4 2.14 0.14 -13.43
N ARG A 5 2.13 0.98 -14.48
CA ARG A 5 3.34 1.41 -15.17
C ARG A 5 4.23 2.28 -14.27
N LEU A 6 3.65 3.30 -13.62
CA LEU A 6 4.40 4.18 -12.70
C LEU A 6 5.06 3.37 -11.57
N LEU A 7 4.31 2.49 -10.91
CA LEU A 7 4.86 1.63 -9.86
C LEU A 7 5.94 0.68 -10.39
N THR A 8 5.76 0.15 -11.60
CA THR A 8 6.78 -0.71 -12.26
C THR A 8 8.07 0.07 -12.47
N ASP A 9 7.99 1.29 -12.98
CA ASP A 9 9.14 2.12 -13.28
C ASP A 9 9.85 2.54 -11.97
N TYR A 10 9.08 2.89 -10.93
CA TYR A 10 9.59 3.16 -9.58
C TYR A 10 10.31 1.95 -8.97
N TYR A 11 9.68 0.77 -8.92
CA TYR A 11 10.33 -0.43 -8.38
C TYR A 11 11.57 -0.83 -9.17
N LYS A 12 11.60 -0.61 -10.48
CA LYS A 12 12.82 -0.86 -11.29
C LYS A 12 13.94 0.11 -10.95
N PHE A 13 13.61 1.36 -10.65
CA PHE A 13 14.59 2.32 -10.16
C PHE A 13 15.15 1.84 -8.81
N CYS A 14 14.29 1.57 -7.83
CA CYS A 14 14.74 1.12 -6.51
C CYS A 14 15.52 -0.21 -6.56
N SER A 15 15.09 -1.15 -7.40
CA SER A 15 15.78 -2.41 -7.68
C SER A 15 17.23 -2.20 -8.11
N ARG A 16 17.47 -1.27 -9.04
CA ARG A 16 18.81 -0.98 -9.58
C ARG A 16 19.68 -0.17 -8.61
N THR A 17 19.07 0.66 -7.78
CA THR A 17 19.81 1.61 -6.95
C THR A 17 20.03 1.09 -5.53
N PHE A 18 19.08 0.35 -4.97
CA PHE A 18 19.02 0.06 -3.53
C PHE A 18 18.83 -1.41 -3.15
N TRP A 19 18.04 -2.18 -3.91
CA TRP A 19 17.52 -3.46 -3.40
C TRP A 19 18.22 -4.69 -3.96
N ASP A 20 18.86 -4.60 -5.14
CA ASP A 20 19.49 -5.71 -5.85
C ASP A 20 18.58 -6.95 -6.00
N VAL A 21 17.28 -6.72 -6.27
CA VAL A 21 16.29 -7.76 -6.56
C VAL A 21 15.63 -7.53 -7.91
N THR A 22 15.16 -8.58 -8.58
CA THR A 22 14.42 -8.44 -9.84
C THR A 22 12.98 -7.99 -9.57
N VAL A 23 12.43 -7.12 -10.42
CA VAL A 23 11.01 -6.77 -10.38
C VAL A 23 10.23 -7.62 -11.37
N GLN A 24 9.32 -8.45 -10.86
CA GLN A 24 8.47 -9.30 -11.67
C GLN A 24 7.17 -8.59 -12.06
N ARG A 25 6.75 -8.79 -13.30
CA ARG A 25 5.45 -8.31 -13.82
C ARG A 25 4.41 -9.41 -13.67
N ALA A 26 3.16 -9.01 -13.48
CA ALA A 26 2.04 -9.94 -13.49
C ALA A 26 1.97 -10.71 -14.82
N PRO A 27 1.69 -12.02 -14.79
CA PRO A 27 1.47 -12.81 -16.00
C PRO A 27 0.16 -12.40 -16.69
N ALA A 28 -0.06 -12.87 -17.93
CA ALA A 28 -1.31 -12.65 -18.64
C ALA A 28 -2.48 -13.28 -17.84
N GLY A 29 -3.35 -12.43 -17.28
CA GLY A 29 -4.43 -12.84 -16.36
C GLY A 29 -4.20 -12.48 -14.89
N GLY A 30 -3.06 -11.87 -14.55
CA GLY A 30 -2.74 -11.46 -13.18
C GLY A 30 -2.16 -12.59 -12.32
N TRP A 31 -1.73 -12.25 -11.11
CA TRP A 31 -1.18 -13.20 -10.16
C TRP A 31 -2.26 -14.17 -9.65
N PRO A 32 -2.17 -15.48 -9.93
CA PRO A 32 -3.24 -16.43 -9.54
C PRO A 32 -3.45 -16.53 -8.04
N SER A 33 -2.41 -16.26 -7.25
CA SER A 33 -2.45 -16.32 -5.79
C SER A 33 -3.23 -15.15 -5.18
N ILE A 34 -3.41 -14.05 -5.93
CA ILE A 34 -4.16 -12.85 -5.52
C ILE A 34 -5.56 -12.91 -6.12
N ASN A 35 -6.55 -13.25 -5.31
CA ASN A 35 -7.94 -13.38 -5.74
C ASN A 35 -8.90 -13.10 -4.57
N HIS A 36 -10.20 -13.02 -4.88
CA HIS A 36 -11.27 -12.75 -3.89
C HIS A 36 -11.29 -13.75 -2.74
N GLY A 37 -10.98 -15.03 -2.99
CA GLY A 37 -10.93 -16.05 -1.95
C GLY A 37 -9.77 -15.81 -0.98
N THR A 38 -8.58 -15.56 -1.51
CA THR A 38 -7.39 -15.28 -0.70
C THR A 38 -7.54 -13.99 0.13
N LEU A 39 -8.16 -12.96 -0.44
CA LEU A 39 -8.30 -11.64 0.19
C LEU A 39 -9.64 -11.43 0.91
N ALA A 40 -10.47 -12.47 1.06
CA ALA A 40 -11.85 -12.35 1.53
C ALA A 40 -12.00 -11.61 2.88
N ARG A 41 -11.05 -11.81 3.80
CA ARG A 41 -11.09 -11.20 5.14
C ARG A 41 -10.80 -9.69 5.15
N LEU A 42 -10.19 -9.18 4.08
CA LEU A 42 -9.95 -7.74 3.92
C LEU A 42 -11.13 -7.02 3.26
N GLN A 43 -12.15 -7.76 2.84
CA GLN A 43 -13.40 -7.22 2.28
C GLN A 43 -13.16 -6.24 1.11
N LYS A 44 -12.08 -6.44 0.34
CA LYS A 44 -11.76 -5.62 -0.82
C LYS A 44 -12.78 -5.77 -1.93
N ASN A 45 -13.07 -4.66 -2.60
CA ASN A 45 -13.93 -4.67 -3.78
C ASN A 45 -13.17 -5.27 -4.99
N GLY A 46 -13.91 -5.60 -6.05
CA GLY A 46 -13.34 -6.25 -7.24
C GLY A 46 -12.21 -5.44 -7.90
N GLN A 47 -12.33 -4.12 -7.94
CA GLN A 47 -11.32 -3.25 -8.53
C GLN A 47 -10.01 -3.25 -7.74
N ALA A 48 -10.08 -3.21 -6.40
CA ALA A 48 -8.89 -3.30 -5.55
C ALA A 48 -8.20 -4.65 -5.66
N VAL A 49 -8.97 -5.74 -5.72
CA VAL A 49 -8.43 -7.09 -5.95
C VAL A 49 -7.77 -7.19 -7.33
N GLU A 50 -8.44 -6.67 -8.38
CA GLU A 50 -7.90 -6.65 -9.74
C GLU A 50 -6.60 -5.83 -9.82
N LEU A 51 -6.55 -4.65 -9.19
CA LEU A 51 -5.34 -3.84 -9.10
C LEU A 51 -4.19 -4.66 -8.50
N LEU A 52 -4.37 -5.20 -7.29
CA LEU A 52 -3.35 -5.99 -6.59
C LEU A 52 -2.88 -7.18 -7.42
N CYS A 53 -3.81 -7.83 -8.12
CA CYS A 53 -3.56 -8.96 -9.01
C CYS A 53 -2.70 -8.56 -10.24
N GLN A 54 -2.70 -7.30 -10.66
CA GLN A 54 -1.94 -6.79 -11.81
C GLN A 54 -0.65 -6.06 -11.43
N LEU A 55 -0.39 -5.77 -10.16
CA LEU A 55 0.79 -5.02 -9.75
C LEU A 55 2.11 -5.76 -10.05
N PRO A 56 3.20 -5.02 -10.33
CA PRO A 56 4.54 -5.57 -10.24
C PRO A 56 4.91 -5.82 -8.78
N TYR A 57 5.77 -6.82 -8.54
CA TYR A 57 6.32 -7.09 -7.21
C TYR A 57 7.82 -7.40 -7.33
N PRO A 58 8.65 -6.90 -6.39
CA PRO A 58 10.02 -7.37 -6.31
C PRO A 58 10.06 -8.87 -5.95
N ASP A 59 11.03 -9.59 -6.49
CA ASP A 59 11.19 -11.02 -6.31
C ASP A 59 11.94 -11.33 -5.02
N PHE A 60 11.19 -11.65 -3.98
CA PHE A 60 11.77 -11.99 -2.67
C PHE A 60 12.15 -13.45 -2.65
N ASP A 61 13.41 -13.75 -2.34
CA ASP A 61 13.75 -15.10 -1.95
C ASP A 61 13.14 -15.42 -0.56
N ALA A 62 12.92 -16.71 -0.27
CA ALA A 62 12.31 -17.13 0.99
C ALA A 62 13.18 -16.84 2.24
N SER A 63 14.47 -16.56 2.08
CA SER A 63 15.39 -16.12 3.15
C SER A 63 15.33 -14.61 3.40
N GLN A 64 14.80 -13.82 2.46
CA GLN A 64 14.64 -12.36 2.53
C GLN A 64 13.33 -11.89 3.15
N VAL A 65 12.48 -12.79 3.65
CA VAL A 65 11.19 -12.44 4.29
C VAL A 65 11.39 -11.49 5.50
N ALA A 66 12.56 -11.52 6.14
CA ALA A 66 12.90 -10.59 7.22
C ALA A 66 13.30 -9.17 6.74
N PHE A 67 13.65 -9.01 5.45
CA PHE A 67 14.25 -7.81 4.86
C PHE A 67 13.57 -7.41 3.54
N THR A 68 12.23 -7.39 3.53
CA THR A 68 11.49 -6.82 2.41
C THR A 68 12.01 -5.41 2.12
N PRO A 69 12.32 -5.06 0.86
CA PRO A 69 12.93 -3.80 0.52
C PRO A 69 12.07 -2.61 0.95
N LEU A 70 12.79 -1.58 1.36
CA LEU A 70 12.21 -0.35 1.84
C LEU A 70 11.98 0.58 0.66
N ILE A 71 10.77 1.12 0.53
CA ILE A 71 10.49 2.21 -0.40
C ILE A 71 10.76 3.59 0.23
N MET A 72 10.72 3.66 1.57
CA MET A 72 11.00 4.82 2.42
C MET A 72 11.52 4.31 3.77
N ASP A 73 12.02 5.19 4.64
CA ASP A 73 12.54 4.76 5.95
C ASP A 73 11.50 3.90 6.70
N GLN A 74 11.98 2.73 7.15
CA GLN A 74 11.21 1.68 7.82
C GLN A 74 9.90 1.23 7.14
N THR A 75 9.69 1.56 5.86
CA THR A 75 8.46 1.33 5.10
C THR A 75 8.67 0.27 4.02
N ARG A 76 8.09 -0.91 4.21
CA ARG A 76 8.35 -2.09 3.38
C ARG A 76 7.30 -2.27 2.30
N VAL A 77 7.70 -2.75 1.12
CA VAL A 77 6.76 -3.24 0.10
C VAL A 77 5.90 -4.38 0.67
N VAL A 78 4.59 -4.38 0.37
CA VAL A 78 3.71 -5.51 0.68
C VAL A 78 3.67 -6.46 -0.52
N ASP A 79 4.22 -7.68 -0.36
CA ASP A 79 4.09 -8.73 -1.38
C ASP A 79 2.76 -9.48 -1.23
N TRP A 80 1.74 -9.03 -1.93
CA TRP A 80 0.44 -9.69 -1.92
C TRP A 80 0.44 -11.08 -2.53
N ARG A 81 1.51 -11.55 -3.17
CA ARG A 81 1.60 -12.91 -3.69
C ARG A 81 2.08 -13.91 -2.64
N SER A 82 2.72 -13.41 -1.59
CA SER A 82 3.48 -14.21 -0.62
C SER A 82 2.55 -15.00 0.29
N GLU A 83 2.93 -16.26 0.53
CA GLU A 83 2.20 -17.13 1.44
C GLU A 83 2.23 -16.63 2.89
N TYR A 84 3.27 -15.87 3.26
CA TYR A 84 3.32 -15.21 4.55
C TYR A 84 2.18 -14.19 4.70
N ILE A 85 1.97 -13.33 3.70
CA ILE A 85 0.88 -12.35 3.69
C ILE A 85 -0.48 -13.06 3.72
N HIS A 86 -0.66 -14.10 2.90
CA HIS A 86 -1.90 -14.86 2.92
C HIS A 86 -2.16 -15.55 4.26
N ALA A 87 -1.13 -16.09 4.89
CA ALA A 87 -1.25 -16.70 6.22
C ALA A 87 -1.65 -15.67 7.28
N LEU A 88 -1.15 -14.43 7.22
CA LEU A 88 -1.58 -13.36 8.13
C LEU A 88 -3.06 -13.03 7.96
N ILE A 89 -3.53 -12.89 6.72
CA ILE A 89 -4.94 -12.63 6.39
C ILE A 89 -5.82 -13.77 6.91
N ARG A 90 -5.49 -15.02 6.55
CA ARG A 90 -6.28 -16.20 6.96
C ARG A 90 -6.32 -16.44 8.46
N ASN A 91 -5.29 -16.02 9.20
CA ASN A 91 -5.19 -16.20 10.65
C ASN A 91 -5.68 -14.99 11.46
N ASP A 92 -6.24 -13.97 10.80
CA ASP A 92 -6.69 -12.72 11.43
C ASP A 92 -5.60 -11.93 12.17
N ARG A 93 -4.35 -12.08 11.73
CA ARG A 93 -3.20 -11.37 12.31
C ARG A 93 -2.93 -10.07 11.55
N LEU A 94 -4.01 -9.32 11.29
CA LEU A 94 -3.99 -8.12 10.46
C LEU A 94 -3.24 -6.95 11.09
N GLU A 95 -3.14 -6.93 12.43
CA GLU A 95 -2.25 -6.02 13.17
C GLU A 95 -0.76 -6.17 12.79
N THR A 96 -0.42 -7.23 12.04
CA THR A 96 0.96 -7.56 11.65
C THR A 96 1.21 -7.68 10.13
N LYS A 97 0.66 -6.77 9.31
CA LYS A 97 1.23 -6.36 7.99
C LYS A 97 0.63 -7.00 6.71
N PRO A 98 -0.61 -6.68 6.35
CA PRO A 98 -0.73 -6.21 4.95
C PRO A 98 -1.37 -4.83 4.84
N GLU A 99 -2.16 -4.44 5.84
CA GLU A 99 -2.77 -3.12 5.93
C GLU A 99 -2.17 -2.34 7.11
N PRO A 100 -2.09 -1.01 7.01
CA PRO A 100 -1.60 -0.19 8.10
C PRO A 100 -2.49 -0.31 9.33
N PHE A 101 -1.87 -0.35 10.50
CA PHE A 101 -2.58 -0.13 11.76
C PHE A 101 -2.80 1.37 11.93
N THR A 102 -4.04 1.81 11.75
CA THR A 102 -4.40 3.25 11.76
C THR A 102 -4.70 3.77 13.17
N ASN A 103 -4.47 2.96 14.22
CA ASN A 103 -4.89 3.21 15.61
C ASN A 103 -6.39 3.53 15.78
N ARG A 104 -7.21 3.38 14.72
CA ARG A 104 -8.60 3.81 14.66
C ARG A 104 -9.41 2.80 13.85
N ASP A 105 -10.41 2.20 14.50
CA ASP A 105 -11.50 1.51 13.83
C ASP A 105 -12.34 2.58 13.07
N PRO A 106 -12.55 2.46 11.75
CA PRO A 106 -12.45 1.23 10.94
C PRO A 106 -11.21 1.08 10.05
N SER A 107 -11.01 -0.17 9.60
CA SER A 107 -10.03 -0.59 8.60
C SER A 107 -10.12 0.22 7.30
N LEU A 108 -9.12 0.05 6.43
CA LEU A 108 -9.15 0.63 5.09
C LEU A 108 -10.44 0.26 4.34
N THR A 109 -11.01 1.23 3.63
CA THR A 109 -12.22 1.01 2.83
C THR A 109 -11.97 -0.06 1.75
N PRO A 110 -13.04 -0.75 1.26
CA PRO A 110 -12.92 -1.81 0.27
C PRO A 110 -12.19 -1.44 -1.03
N SER A 111 -12.21 -0.16 -1.42
CA SER A 111 -11.55 0.36 -2.63
C SER A 111 -10.04 0.56 -2.48
N CYS A 112 -9.56 0.58 -1.23
CA CYS A 112 -8.18 0.90 -0.89
C CYS A 112 -7.28 -0.35 -0.87
N ALA A 113 -6.10 -0.23 -1.46
CA ALA A 113 -5.06 -1.25 -1.46
C ALA A 113 -3.76 -0.68 -0.87
N CYS A 114 -3.28 -1.28 0.22
CA CYS A 114 -1.98 -0.96 0.79
C CYS A 114 -0.87 -1.61 -0.05
N ILE A 115 0.08 -0.82 -0.54
CA ILE A 115 1.21 -1.33 -1.36
C ILE A 115 2.53 -1.32 -0.59
N ALA A 116 2.59 -0.55 0.50
CA ALA A 116 3.72 -0.53 1.41
C ALA A 116 3.27 -0.12 2.82
N THR A 117 3.88 -0.73 3.83
CA THR A 117 3.59 -0.41 5.24
C THR A 117 4.80 -0.70 6.11
N SER A 118 4.92 0.07 7.20
CA SER A 118 5.83 -0.26 8.28
C SER A 118 5.34 -1.47 9.07
N ALA A 119 6.31 -2.18 9.65
CA ALA A 119 6.10 -3.28 10.59
C ALA A 119 5.75 -2.80 12.01
N GLY A 120 5.89 -1.51 12.28
CA GLY A 120 5.65 -0.88 13.57
C GLY A 120 5.23 0.57 13.38
N ARG A 121 5.36 1.37 14.44
CA ARG A 121 4.91 2.77 14.45
C ARG A 121 5.88 3.75 13.81
N ASN A 122 7.10 3.33 13.49
CA ASN A 122 8.21 4.24 13.13
C ASN A 122 8.43 4.32 11.61
N GLY A 123 7.36 4.26 10.81
CA GLY A 123 7.47 4.38 9.36
C GLY A 123 6.11 4.57 8.72
N TYR A 124 6.11 4.77 7.42
CA TYR A 124 4.95 5.17 6.67
C TYR A 124 4.10 3.99 6.18
N PHE A 125 2.92 4.32 5.68
CA PHE A 125 2.11 3.46 4.84
C PHE A 125 1.72 4.18 3.56
N VAL A 126 1.58 3.40 2.49
CA VAL A 126 1.18 3.88 1.17
C VAL A 126 -0.04 3.10 0.72
N VAL A 127 -1.14 3.82 0.55
CA VAL A 127 -2.44 3.26 0.16
C VAL A 127 -2.86 3.88 -1.17
N VAL A 128 -3.29 3.02 -2.09
CA VAL A 128 -3.89 3.41 -3.35
C VAL A 128 -5.39 3.26 -3.22
N ASP A 129 -6.15 4.30 -3.55
CA ASP A 129 -7.60 4.19 -3.66
C ASP A 129 -8.04 4.19 -5.12
N ASN A 130 -8.67 3.11 -5.54
CA ASN A 130 -9.16 2.97 -6.91
C ASN A 130 -10.43 3.78 -7.19
N GLU A 131 -11.19 4.13 -6.16
CA GLU A 131 -12.41 4.92 -6.32
C GLU A 131 -12.08 6.40 -6.51
N ASP A 132 -11.15 6.92 -5.70
CA ASP A 132 -10.71 8.31 -5.77
C ASP A 132 -9.57 8.58 -6.75
N GLY A 133 -8.81 7.54 -7.11
CA GLY A 133 -7.64 7.65 -7.99
C GLY A 133 -6.42 8.31 -7.35
N TYR A 134 -6.36 8.38 -6.02
CA TYR A 134 -5.27 9.01 -5.27
C TYR A 134 -4.39 7.99 -4.54
N ILE A 135 -3.16 8.43 -4.24
CA ILE A 135 -2.27 7.80 -3.28
C ILE A 135 -2.36 8.57 -1.96
N TYR A 136 -2.49 7.81 -0.88
CA TYR A 136 -2.49 8.27 0.49
C TYR A 136 -1.20 7.80 1.15
N LEU A 137 -0.37 8.75 1.57
CA LEU A 137 0.85 8.52 2.34
C LEU A 137 0.61 8.92 3.78
N GLY A 138 0.76 8.00 4.72
CA GLY A 138 0.52 8.30 6.14
C GLY A 138 1.64 7.80 7.06
N ASP A 139 1.89 8.53 8.13
CA ASP A 139 2.60 8.09 9.31
C ASP A 139 1.57 7.69 10.39
N PRO A 140 1.64 6.48 10.97
CA PRO A 140 0.75 6.01 12.03
C PRO A 140 0.69 6.88 13.30
N ASN A 141 1.72 7.70 13.56
CA ASN A 141 1.83 8.63 14.69
C ASN A 141 1.41 10.06 14.34
N GLY A 142 1.13 10.36 13.08
CA GLY A 142 0.77 11.70 12.66
C GLY A 142 1.95 12.64 12.44
N GLU A 143 3.18 12.11 12.42
CA GLU A 143 4.41 12.87 12.19
C GLU A 143 4.72 12.88 10.69
N TYR A 144 4.92 14.05 10.10
CA TYR A 144 5.22 14.18 8.66
C TYR A 144 6.43 15.08 8.46
N ASP A 145 7.47 14.52 7.85
CA ASP A 145 8.64 15.29 7.43
C ASP A 145 8.45 15.91 6.02
N GLU A 146 7.39 15.50 5.30
CA GLU A 146 7.10 15.94 3.93
C GLU A 146 6.16 17.16 3.89
N PRO A 147 6.35 18.10 2.93
CA PRO A 147 5.45 19.23 2.75
C PRO A 147 3.98 18.81 2.51
N GLU A 148 3.04 19.55 3.10
CA GLU A 148 1.62 19.34 2.83
C GLU A 148 1.29 19.58 1.35
N SER A 149 0.68 18.58 0.72
CA SER A 149 0.18 18.67 -0.65
C SER A 149 -1.06 19.56 -0.73
N GLU A 150 -1.22 20.34 -1.81
CA GLU A 150 -2.46 21.07 -2.08
C GLU A 150 -3.69 20.15 -2.12
N LEU A 151 -3.50 18.88 -2.45
CA LEU A 151 -4.56 17.88 -2.48
C LEU A 151 -5.05 17.49 -1.09
N ASN A 152 -4.38 17.87 0.00
CA ASN A 152 -4.88 17.62 1.36
C ASN A 152 -6.23 18.33 1.60
N ALA A 153 -6.53 19.42 0.89
CA ALA A 153 -7.85 20.04 0.92
C ALA A 153 -8.97 19.05 0.51
N THR A 154 -8.67 18.03 -0.31
CA THR A 154 -9.64 17.00 -0.71
C THR A 154 -10.06 16.09 0.44
N LEU A 155 -9.29 16.02 1.52
CA LEU A 155 -9.63 15.24 2.72
C LEU A 155 -10.87 15.79 3.43
N GLY A 156 -11.18 17.08 3.25
CA GLY A 156 -12.33 17.73 3.89
C GLY A 156 -13.67 17.06 3.59
N ARG A 157 -13.78 16.31 2.47
CA ARG A 157 -14.98 15.54 2.13
C ARG A 157 -15.25 14.36 3.08
N PHE A 158 -14.25 13.94 3.86
CA PHE A 158 -14.35 12.82 4.81
C PHE A 158 -14.57 13.25 6.26
N ASN A 159 -14.64 14.56 6.57
CA ASN A 159 -14.71 15.08 7.94
C ASN A 159 -15.91 14.59 8.77
N HIS A 160 -16.92 14.01 8.12
CA HIS A 160 -18.11 13.46 8.76
C HIS A 160 -18.43 12.03 8.30
N ASP A 161 -17.45 11.32 7.75
CA ASP A 161 -17.61 9.94 7.32
C ASP A 161 -16.88 8.98 8.28
N PRO A 162 -17.61 8.27 9.16
CA PRO A 162 -17.01 7.30 10.08
C PRO A 162 -16.19 6.22 9.38
N GLY A 163 -16.56 5.82 8.17
CA GLY A 163 -15.88 4.78 7.38
C GLY A 163 -14.51 5.22 6.84
N ASN A 164 -14.27 6.52 6.77
CA ASN A 164 -13.04 7.11 6.24
C ASN A 164 -12.21 7.82 7.32
N LYS A 165 -12.48 7.56 8.60
CA LYS A 165 -11.74 8.16 9.74
C LYS A 165 -10.23 7.89 9.72
N TRP A 166 -9.78 6.85 9.04
CA TRP A 166 -8.36 6.58 8.85
C TRP A 166 -7.65 7.63 7.97
N ARG A 167 -8.40 8.42 7.19
CA ARG A 167 -7.91 9.54 6.35
C ARG A 167 -7.90 10.89 7.06
N ASP A 168 -8.30 10.93 8.33
CA ASP A 168 -8.39 12.19 9.06
C ASP A 168 -7.01 12.86 9.12
N SER A 169 -7.00 14.16 8.80
CA SER A 169 -5.87 15.09 8.93
C SER A 169 -5.17 15.07 10.28
N ILE A 170 -5.84 14.65 11.36
CA ILE A 170 -5.21 14.48 12.69
C ILE A 170 -4.24 13.27 12.70
N SER A 171 -4.51 12.27 11.86
CA SER A 171 -3.61 11.15 11.56
C SER A 171 -2.59 11.53 10.47
N GLY A 172 -2.76 12.71 9.86
CA GLY A 172 -1.88 13.48 8.97
C GLY A 172 -1.61 12.94 7.56
N VAL A 173 -2.44 12.05 7.04
CA VAL A 173 -2.23 11.48 5.71
C VAL A 173 -2.09 12.59 4.64
N ASN A 174 -1.03 12.53 3.85
CA ASN A 174 -0.84 13.36 2.66
C ASN A 174 -1.48 12.70 1.43
N VAL A 175 -2.13 13.52 0.60
CA VAL A 175 -2.81 13.08 -0.63
C VAL A 175 -1.99 13.45 -1.86
N TYR A 176 -1.81 12.49 -2.76
CA TYR A 176 -1.05 12.67 -3.99
C TYR A 176 -1.77 12.09 -5.20
N ARG A 177 -1.56 12.70 -6.37
CA ARG A 177 -1.76 11.95 -7.62
C ARG A 177 -0.65 10.90 -7.73
N PRO A 178 -0.90 9.77 -8.40
CA PRO A 178 0.13 8.74 -8.56
C PRO A 178 1.46 9.24 -9.14
N ALA A 179 1.41 10.05 -10.20
CA ALA A 179 2.62 10.58 -10.83
C ALA A 179 3.41 11.53 -9.90
N ASP A 180 2.70 12.34 -9.12
CA ASP A 180 3.30 13.30 -8.20
C ASP A 180 3.99 12.56 -7.04
N PHE A 181 3.34 11.54 -6.48
CA PHE A 181 3.92 10.70 -5.42
C PHE A 181 5.23 10.02 -5.86
N PHE A 182 5.22 9.31 -7.00
CA PHE A 182 6.42 8.60 -7.47
C PHE A 182 7.53 9.53 -7.98
N ALA A 183 7.29 10.84 -8.07
CA ALA A 183 8.32 11.84 -8.35
C ALA A 183 9.01 12.36 -7.07
N LEU A 184 8.43 12.15 -5.89
CA LEU A 184 8.99 12.55 -4.60
C LEU A 184 9.98 11.52 -4.04
N CYS A 185 9.81 10.25 -4.39
CA CYS A 185 10.63 9.13 -3.92
C CYS A 185 11.79 8.79 -4.87
#